data_AF-A0A7X9PAQ5-F1
#
_entry.id   AF-A0A7X9PAQ5-F1
#
_cell.length_a   1.000
_cell.length_b   1.000
_cell.length_c   1.000
_cell.angle_alpha   90.00
_cell.angle_beta   90.00
_cell.angle_gamma   90.00
#
_symmetry.space_group_name_H-M   'P 1'
#
loop_
_entity.id
_entity.type
_entity.pdbx_description
1 polymer ?
#
loop_
_entity_poly.entity_id
_entity_poly.type
_entity_poly.pdbx_seq_one_letter_code
_entity_poly.pdbx_strand_id
1 'polypeptide(L)'
;MKSLKEASDRILTREGWPMDSGVDLWLCDDDEIADLNARYRDTHGPTDVISFPQYEPGERPPSGMPVTLGDVVISVDTAARQARQRGVSLSREIEWLFLHALLHLLGYDDDTEENLNRMMEIARQSLVPASQPAD
;
A
#
# COMPACT_ATOMS: atom_id res chain seq x y z
N MET A 1 -9.82 -8.64 2.94
CA MET A 1 -10.18 -8.05 1.63
C MET A 1 -11.28 -6.98 1.74
N LYS A 2 -12.46 -7.23 2.34
CA LYS A 2 -13.46 -6.15 2.57
C LYS A 2 -12.88 -4.98 3.39
N SER A 3 -12.15 -5.27 4.47
CA SER A 3 -11.48 -4.25 5.28
C SER A 3 -10.46 -3.41 4.50
N LEU A 4 -9.70 -4.04 3.59
CA LEU A 4 -8.67 -3.38 2.80
C LEU A 4 -9.26 -2.39 1.80
N LYS A 5 -10.32 -2.81 1.09
CA LYS A 5 -11.05 -1.93 0.17
C LYS A 5 -11.67 -0.76 0.94
N GLU A 6 -12.29 -1.01 2.08
CA GLU A 6 -12.88 0.05 2.91
C GLU A 6 -11.81 1.03 3.43
N ALA A 7 -10.64 0.56 3.84
CA ALA A 7 -9.53 1.42 4.26
C ALA A 7 -9.00 2.25 3.09
N SER A 8 -8.85 1.65 1.91
CA SER A 8 -8.50 2.36 0.67
C SER A 8 -9.51 3.44 0.34
N ASP A 9 -10.80 3.10 0.28
CA ASP A 9 -11.89 4.02 -0.04
C ASP A 9 -11.91 5.22 0.93
N ARG A 10 -11.63 5.00 2.24
CA ARG A 10 -11.51 6.07 3.24
C ARG A 10 -10.35 7.02 2.96
N ILE A 11 -9.17 6.49 2.64
CA ILE A 11 -8.00 7.33 2.29
C ILE A 11 -8.31 8.14 1.03
N LEU A 12 -8.83 7.50 -0.01
CA LEU A 12 -9.14 8.16 -1.28
C LEU A 12 -10.17 9.29 -1.09
N THR A 13 -11.24 9.02 -0.35
CA THR A 13 -12.27 10.02 -0.03
C THR A 13 -11.68 11.19 0.75
N ARG A 14 -10.86 10.91 1.76
CA ARG A 14 -10.21 11.93 2.60
C ARG A 14 -9.29 12.84 1.80
N GLU A 15 -8.53 12.26 0.87
CA GLU A 15 -7.57 13.01 0.02
C GLU A 15 -8.23 13.61 -1.23
N GLY A 16 -9.56 13.52 -1.35
CA GLY A 16 -10.34 14.17 -2.40
C GLY A 16 -10.30 13.48 -3.76
N TRP A 17 -9.93 12.20 -3.80
CA TRP A 17 -9.98 11.38 -5.01
C TRP A 17 -11.40 10.88 -5.31
N PRO A 18 -11.77 10.71 -6.59
CA PRO A 18 -13.04 10.13 -6.97
C PRO A 18 -13.29 8.76 -6.32
N MET A 19 -14.55 8.45 -5.97
CA MET A 19 -14.93 7.18 -5.34
C MET A 19 -14.72 5.94 -6.22
N ASP A 20 -14.65 6.14 -7.53
CA ASP A 20 -14.30 5.13 -8.53
C ASP A 20 -12.79 5.07 -8.81
N SER A 21 -11.98 5.73 -7.99
CA SER A 21 -10.53 5.54 -8.01
C SER A 21 -10.15 4.20 -7.38
N GLY A 22 -9.14 3.55 -7.94
CA GLY A 22 -8.67 2.25 -7.48
C GLY A 22 -7.17 2.10 -7.62
N VAL A 23 -6.67 1.03 -7.02
CA VAL A 23 -5.28 0.58 -7.07
C VAL A 23 -5.30 -0.94 -7.28
N ASP A 24 -4.42 -1.44 -8.13
CA ASP A 24 -4.29 -2.87 -8.36
C ASP A 24 -3.30 -3.46 -7.35
N LEU A 25 -3.72 -4.54 -6.69
CA LEU A 25 -2.89 -5.25 -5.71
C LEU A 25 -2.43 -6.58 -6.29
N TRP A 26 -1.12 -6.74 -6.44
CA TRP A 26 -0.48 -7.99 -6.82
C TRP A 26 0.24 -8.60 -5.62
N LEU A 27 -0.21 -9.77 -5.20
CA LEU A 27 0.49 -10.59 -4.21
C LEU A 27 1.38 -11.61 -4.95
N CYS A 28 2.67 -11.62 -4.62
CA CYS A 28 3.70 -12.40 -5.30
C CYS A 28 4.62 -13.09 -4.28
N ASP A 29 5.55 -13.91 -4.76
CA ASP A 29 6.63 -14.47 -3.95
C ASP A 29 7.91 -13.60 -3.97
N ASP A 30 8.94 -14.03 -3.23
CA ASP A 30 10.22 -13.31 -3.19
C ASP A 30 10.98 -13.33 -4.52
N ASP A 31 10.86 -14.39 -5.30
CA ASP A 31 11.56 -14.51 -6.59
C ASP A 31 10.96 -13.53 -7.60
N GLU A 32 9.62 -13.46 -7.67
CA GLU A 32 8.88 -12.51 -8.50
C GLU A 32 9.19 -11.06 -8.14
N ILE A 33 9.17 -10.70 -6.84
CA ILE A 33 9.45 -9.31 -6.44
C ILE A 33 10.93 -8.95 -6.60
N ALA A 34 11.85 -9.90 -6.43
CA ALA A 34 13.28 -9.66 -6.65
C ALA A 34 13.56 -9.33 -8.12
N ASP A 35 12.88 -10.03 -9.04
CA ASP A 35 12.92 -9.74 -10.47
C ASP A 35 12.43 -8.32 -10.78
N LEU A 36 11.32 -7.90 -10.16
CA LEU A 36 10.81 -6.52 -10.31
C LEU A 36 11.77 -5.49 -9.72
N ASN A 37 12.33 -5.76 -8.55
CA ASN A 37 13.27 -4.88 -7.86
C ASN A 37 14.52 -4.64 -8.72
N ALA A 38 15.05 -5.70 -9.34
CA ALA A 38 16.19 -5.62 -10.24
C ALA A 38 15.86 -4.84 -11.53
N ARG A 39 14.69 -5.08 -12.13
CA ARG A 39 14.29 -4.45 -13.39
C ARG A 39 13.95 -2.96 -13.25
N TYR A 40 13.29 -2.57 -12.18
CA TYR A 40 12.69 -1.23 -12.04
C TYR A 40 13.38 -0.33 -11.01
N ARG A 41 14.15 -0.89 -10.06
CA ARG A 41 14.84 -0.13 -9.00
C ARG A 41 16.35 -0.34 -8.98
N ASP A 42 16.90 -1.06 -9.96
CA ASP A 42 18.34 -1.42 -10.04
C ASP A 42 18.88 -2.00 -8.71
N THR A 43 18.02 -2.73 -7.98
CA THR A 43 18.31 -3.25 -6.64
C THR A 43 18.15 -4.76 -6.64
N HIS A 44 19.14 -5.47 -6.09
CA HIS A 44 19.14 -6.94 -6.07
C HIS A 44 18.46 -7.51 -4.82
N GLY A 45 17.72 -8.60 -5.02
CA GLY A 45 17.07 -9.36 -3.97
C GLY A 45 15.62 -8.92 -3.69
N PRO A 46 14.89 -9.69 -2.87
CA PRO A 46 13.49 -9.41 -2.57
C PRO A 46 13.36 -8.15 -1.69
N THR A 47 12.19 -7.52 -1.81
CA THR A 47 11.73 -6.46 -0.92
C THR A 47 10.32 -6.81 -0.42
N ASP A 48 9.78 -6.06 0.53
CA ASP A 48 8.42 -6.29 1.03
C ASP A 48 7.34 -5.78 0.06
N VAL A 49 7.52 -4.57 -0.48
CA VAL A 49 6.57 -3.93 -1.37
C VAL A 49 7.26 -3.05 -2.43
N ILE A 50 6.66 -2.98 -3.62
CA ILE A 50 6.99 -2.02 -4.68
C ILE A 50 5.69 -1.39 -5.16
N SER A 51 5.67 -0.07 -5.30
CA SER A 51 4.57 0.67 -5.92
C SER A 51 4.97 1.17 -7.32
N PHE A 52 4.03 1.07 -8.27
CA PHE A 52 4.17 1.58 -9.63
C PHE A 52 3.11 2.65 -9.87
N PRO A 53 3.43 3.94 -9.74
CA PRO A 53 2.46 5.01 -9.93
C PRO A 53 2.05 5.16 -11.40
N GLN A 54 0.75 5.34 -11.63
CA GLN A 54 0.20 5.64 -12.96
C GLN A 54 0.38 7.12 -13.34
N TYR A 55 0.54 7.99 -12.34
CA TYR A 55 0.65 9.44 -12.48
C TYR A 55 1.89 9.94 -11.75
N GLU A 56 2.55 10.94 -12.32
CA GLU A 56 3.66 11.61 -11.64
C GLU A 56 3.16 12.46 -10.46
N PRO A 57 3.99 12.72 -9.44
CA PRO A 57 3.64 13.62 -8.35
C PRO A 57 3.16 15.00 -8.86
N GLY A 58 1.92 15.36 -8.54
CA GLY A 58 1.30 16.62 -8.96
C GLY A 58 0.52 16.56 -10.28
N GLU A 59 0.59 15.43 -11.01
CA GLU A 59 -0.30 15.16 -12.13
C GLU A 59 -1.70 14.81 -11.63
N ARG A 60 -2.73 15.34 -12.31
CA ARG A 60 -4.13 15.05 -11.98
C ARG A 60 -4.70 14.05 -12.98
N PRO A 61 -5.46 13.05 -12.50
CA PRO A 61 -6.12 12.12 -13.39
C PRO A 61 -7.14 12.85 -14.29
N PRO A 62 -7.45 12.28 -15.47
CA PRO A 62 -8.51 12.78 -16.33
C PRO A 62 -9.84 12.89 -15.57
N SER A 63 -10.57 13.98 -15.75
CA SER A 63 -11.88 14.15 -15.12
C SER A 63 -12.96 13.30 -15.79
N GLY A 64 -13.87 12.73 -14.99
CA GLY A 64 -15.06 12.03 -15.48
C GLY A 64 -14.84 10.59 -15.93
N MET A 65 -13.68 9.99 -15.62
CA MET A 65 -13.41 8.55 -15.81
C MET A 65 -12.93 7.91 -14.51
N PRO A 66 -13.14 6.59 -14.33
CA PRO A 66 -12.51 5.85 -13.24
C PRO A 66 -11.00 6.02 -13.27
N VAL A 67 -10.42 6.17 -12.08
CA VAL A 67 -9.00 6.52 -11.93
C VAL A 67 -8.22 5.33 -11.38
N THR A 68 -7.31 4.77 -12.17
CA THR A 68 -6.33 3.82 -11.63
C THR A 68 -5.10 4.57 -11.15
N LEU A 69 -4.78 4.50 -9.85
CA LEU A 69 -3.63 5.16 -9.24
C LEU A 69 -2.30 4.49 -9.59
N GLY A 70 -2.34 3.20 -9.93
CA GLY A 70 -1.18 2.38 -10.21
C GLY A 70 -1.28 1.01 -9.56
N ASP A 71 -0.13 0.36 -9.42
CA ASP A 71 0.00 -0.99 -8.90
C ASP A 71 0.75 -1.01 -7.57
N VAL A 72 0.33 -1.89 -6.66
CA VAL A 72 1.02 -2.24 -5.43
C VAL A 72 1.36 -3.72 -5.48
N VAL A 73 2.65 -4.04 -5.49
CA VAL A 73 3.16 -5.42 -5.54
C VAL A 73 3.78 -5.77 -4.20
N ILE A 74 3.26 -6.80 -3.52
CA ILE A 74 3.69 -7.22 -2.18
C ILE A 74 4.20 -8.65 -2.23
N SER A 75 5.40 -8.89 -1.70
CA SER A 75 5.89 -10.25 -1.46
C SER A 75 5.23 -10.83 -0.21
N VAL A 76 4.48 -11.92 -0.38
CA VAL A 76 3.83 -12.64 0.72
C VAL A 76 4.86 -13.31 1.62
N ASP A 77 5.98 -13.76 1.06
CA ASP A 77 7.06 -14.41 1.81
C ASP A 77 7.78 -13.43 2.72
N THR A 78 8.12 -12.24 2.20
CA THR A 78 8.71 -11.17 3.00
C THR A 78 7.72 -10.67 4.05
N ALA A 79 6.46 -10.41 3.67
CA ALA A 79 5.42 -10.01 4.62
C ALA A 79 5.22 -11.06 5.73
N ALA A 80 5.27 -12.35 5.42
CA ALA A 80 5.16 -13.41 6.43
C ALA A 80 6.34 -13.43 7.42
N ARG A 81 7.56 -13.16 6.96
CA ARG A 81 8.73 -13.01 7.85
C ARG A 81 8.60 -11.79 8.75
N GLN A 82 8.21 -10.64 8.20
CA GLN A 82 8.02 -9.40 8.95
C GLN A 82 6.88 -9.52 9.98
N ALA A 83 5.75 -10.13 9.60
CA ALA A 83 4.63 -10.37 10.48
C ALA A 83 5.04 -11.19 11.72
N ARG A 84 5.82 -12.26 11.52
CA ARG A 84 6.37 -13.09 12.61
C ARG A 84 7.31 -12.30 13.52
N GLN A 85 8.20 -11.48 12.95
CA GLN A 85 9.14 -10.65 13.72
C GLN A 85 8.42 -9.59 14.57
N ARG A 86 7.33 -9.02 14.05
CA ARG A 86 6.53 -7.98 14.71
C ARG A 86 5.43 -8.53 15.62
N GLY A 87 5.18 -9.84 15.60
CA GLY A 87 4.12 -10.47 16.38
C GLY A 87 2.70 -10.11 15.92
N VAL A 88 2.52 -9.83 14.63
CA VAL A 88 1.21 -9.52 14.01
C VAL A 88 0.79 -10.62 13.04
N SER A 89 -0.49 -10.64 12.65
CA SER A 89 -0.96 -11.58 11.61
C SER A 89 -0.44 -11.18 10.23
N LEU A 90 -0.27 -12.16 9.34
CA LEU A 90 0.11 -11.91 7.93
C LEU A 90 -0.86 -10.92 7.26
N SER A 91 -2.17 -11.11 7.47
CA SER A 91 -3.18 -10.21 6.92
C SER A 91 -3.00 -8.76 7.40
N ARG A 92 -2.57 -8.57 8.66
CA ARG A 92 -2.31 -7.24 9.21
C ARG A 92 -1.06 -6.61 8.62
N GLU A 93 -0.02 -7.41 8.37
CA GLU A 93 1.20 -6.94 7.72
C GLU A 93 0.93 -6.56 6.25
N ILE A 94 0.19 -7.38 5.51
CA ILE A 94 -0.22 -7.05 4.13
C ILE A 94 -1.08 -5.78 4.09
N GLU A 95 -2.01 -5.63 5.03
CA GLU A 95 -2.85 -4.43 5.13
C GLU A 95 -2.00 -3.18 5.41
N TRP A 96 -1.00 -3.30 6.27
CA TRP A 96 -0.05 -2.24 6.54
C TRP A 96 0.79 -1.86 5.31
N LEU A 97 1.42 -2.84 4.67
CA LEU A 97 2.24 -2.63 3.47
C LEU A 97 1.44 -2.02 2.33
N PHE A 98 0.19 -2.46 2.14
CA PHE A 98 -0.70 -1.90 1.13
C PHE A 98 -1.04 -0.44 1.40
N LEU A 99 -1.46 -0.07 2.62
CA LEU A 99 -1.81 1.32 2.92
C LEU A 99 -0.60 2.24 2.87
N HIS A 100 0.57 1.75 3.28
CA HIS A 100 1.83 2.45 3.14
C HIS A 100 2.14 2.74 1.65
N ALA A 101 2.08 1.72 0.80
CA ALA A 101 2.31 1.86 -0.64
C ALA A 101 1.25 2.73 -1.33
N LEU A 102 -0.02 2.64 -0.92
CA LEU A 102 -1.08 3.52 -1.41
C LEU A 102 -0.79 4.98 -1.08
N LEU A 103 -0.31 5.30 0.11
CA LEU A 103 0.05 6.68 0.45
C LEU A 103 1.21 7.19 -0.41
N HIS A 104 2.20 6.34 -0.71
CA HIS A 104 3.23 6.68 -1.70
C HIS A 104 2.65 6.98 -3.09
N LEU A 105 1.66 6.19 -3.55
CA LEU A 105 0.95 6.46 -4.82
C LEU A 105 0.19 7.79 -4.82
N LEU A 106 -0.19 8.29 -3.64
CA LEU A 106 -0.86 9.58 -3.46
C LEU A 106 0.11 10.76 -3.30
N GLY A 107 1.42 10.51 -3.40
CA GLY A 107 2.47 11.52 -3.32
C GLY A 107 2.93 11.85 -1.91
N TYR A 108 2.63 11.01 -0.92
CA TYR A 108 3.31 11.06 0.38
C TYR A 108 4.70 10.44 0.26
N ASP A 109 5.62 10.93 1.08
CA ASP A 109 6.99 10.39 1.20
C ASP A 109 7.26 10.09 2.68
N ASP A 110 8.21 9.22 2.98
CA ASP A 110 8.66 8.85 4.33
C ASP A 110 10.13 9.20 4.60
N ASP A 111 10.69 10.11 3.79
CA ASP A 111 12.05 10.65 3.86
C ASP A 111 12.45 11.26 5.22
N THR A 112 11.49 11.75 5.99
CA THR A 112 11.68 12.34 7.32
C THR A 112 10.80 11.66 8.36
N GLU A 113 11.24 11.71 9.63
CA GLU A 113 10.45 11.17 10.74
C GLU A 113 9.08 11.86 10.88
N GLU A 114 8.98 13.15 10.56
CA GLU A 114 7.71 13.89 10.56
C GLU A 114 6.77 13.36 9.47
N ASN A 115 7.27 13.18 8.25
CA ASN A 115 6.49 12.68 7.13
C ASN A 115 6.06 11.21 7.35
N LEU A 116 6.97 10.38 7.83
CA LEU A 116 6.67 9.01 8.25
C LEU A 116 5.56 8.98 9.30
N ASN A 117 5.67 9.78 10.37
CA ASN A 117 4.65 9.84 11.42
C ASN A 117 3.29 10.27 10.87
N ARG A 118 3.27 11.23 9.94
CA ARG A 118 2.05 11.67 9.26
C ARG A 118 1.42 10.55 8.44
N MET A 119 2.21 9.85 7.61
CA MET A 119 1.72 8.71 6.82
C MET A 119 1.14 7.62 7.73
N MET A 120 1.84 7.29 8.81
CA MET A 120 1.41 6.25 9.72
C MET A 120 0.15 6.64 10.51
N GLU A 121 -0.04 7.91 10.80
CA GLU A 121 -1.30 8.40 11.36
C GLU A 121 -2.47 8.26 10.38
N ILE A 122 -2.27 8.63 9.11
CA ILE A 122 -3.29 8.47 8.06
C ILE A 122 -3.68 6.99 7.90
N ALA A 123 -2.68 6.11 7.82
CA ALA A 123 -2.89 4.68 7.72
C ALA A 123 -3.68 4.16 8.94
N ARG A 124 -3.27 4.50 10.17
CA ARG A 124 -3.94 4.07 11.41
C ARG A 124 -5.39 4.53 11.50
N GLN A 125 -5.67 5.78 11.13
CA GLN A 125 -7.04 6.33 11.13
C GLN A 125 -7.95 5.67 10.10
N SER A 126 -7.37 5.12 9.02
CA SER A 126 -8.11 4.50 7.93
C SER A 126 -8.32 3.01 8.12
N LEU A 127 -7.53 2.40 9.00
CA LEU A 127 -7.70 1.01 9.42
C LEU A 127 -8.98 0.85 10.23
N VAL A 128 -9.83 -0.06 9.81
CA VAL A 128 -10.93 -0.53 10.66
C VAL A 128 -10.30 -1.27 11.85
N PRO A 129 -10.71 -0.98 13.10
CA PRO A 129 -10.25 -1.75 14.25
C PRO A 129 -10.49 -3.22 13.96
N ALA A 130 -9.48 -4.07 14.17
CA ALA A 130 -9.69 -5.51 14.12
C ALA A 130 -10.85 -5.81 15.07
N SER A 131 -11.97 -6.30 14.53
CA SER A 131 -13.02 -6.86 15.36
C SER A 131 -12.32 -7.88 16.26
N GLN A 132 -12.50 -7.76 17.58
CA GLN A 132 -12.06 -8.79 18.50
C GLN A 132 -12.52 -10.14 17.96
N PRO A 133 -11.70 -11.21 18.09
CA PRO A 133 -12.16 -12.53 17.69
C PRO A 133 -13.52 -12.78 18.33
N ALA A 134 -14.50 -13.15 17.51
CA ALA A 134 -15.73 -13.72 18.03
C ALA A 134 -15.34 -14.98 18.81
N ASP A 135 -15.62 -14.98 20.11
CA ASP A 135 -15.59 -16.18 20.96
C ASP A 135 -16.47 -17.30 20.38
#